data_AF-A0A8J6NJU2-F1
#
_entry.id   AF-A0A8J6NJU2-F1
#
_cell.length_a   1.000
_cell.length_b   1.000
_cell.length_c   1.000
_cell.angle_alpha   90.00
_cell.angle_beta   90.00
_cell.angle_gamma   90.00
#
_symmetry.space_group_name_H-M   'P 1'
#
loop_
_entity.id
_entity.type
_entity.pdbx_description
1 polymer ?
#
loop_
_entity_poly.entity_id
_entity_poly.type
_entity_poly.pdbx_seq_one_letter_code
_entity_poly.pdbx_strand_id
1 'polypeptide(L)'
;MIHFLAWYLTLIILGALTFPLVYRLFPKFADRGYSFTRAAGMLIWGYAFWMLTSLGIAQNNIGGLMLGLAVLIALSLWASQRGEGLRDPLAWLKDNLKLVFTVEILFLLSFALIALLRAANPEALGTEKPMELAFINAILRSPTFPPRDPWLSGYAISYYHFGFIMTAMLAKLTATAGSLAFNLMTALIFALSAIGAYGILYNLQSTDFRLQTLDSRHQTLDSR
;
A
#
# COMPACT_ATOMS: atom_id res chain seq x y z
N MET A 1 16.14 -13.29 -3.08
CA MET A 1 15.49 -12.97 -4.38
C MET A 1 14.03 -13.41 -4.44
N ILE A 2 13.68 -14.67 -4.12
CA ILE A 2 12.29 -15.16 -4.21
C ILE A 2 11.28 -14.34 -3.37
N HIS A 3 11.61 -14.02 -2.12
CA HIS A 3 10.72 -13.23 -1.25
C HIS A 3 10.53 -11.78 -1.74
N PHE A 4 11.56 -11.17 -2.33
CA PHE A 4 11.46 -9.84 -2.94
C PHE A 4 10.44 -9.86 -4.08
N LEU A 5 10.55 -10.85 -4.98
CA LEU A 5 9.61 -11.01 -6.09
C LEU A 5 8.20 -11.32 -5.59
N ALA A 6 8.05 -12.17 -4.58
CA ALA A 6 6.76 -12.47 -3.97
C ALA A 6 6.07 -11.19 -3.43
N TRP A 7 6.79 -10.38 -2.66
CA TRP A 7 6.27 -9.10 -2.15
C TRP A 7 5.93 -8.14 -3.29
N TYR A 8 6.83 -7.99 -4.27
CA TYR A 8 6.61 -7.13 -5.42
C TYR A 8 5.34 -7.50 -6.19
N LEU A 9 5.16 -8.80 -6.48
CA LEU A 9 3.96 -9.31 -7.16
C LEU A 9 2.70 -9.14 -6.30
N THR A 10 2.75 -9.43 -5.00
CA THR A 10 1.64 -9.17 -4.08
C THR A 10 1.20 -7.71 -4.15
N LEU A 11 2.15 -6.77 -4.19
CA LEU A 11 1.87 -5.34 -4.21
C LEU A 11 1.35 -4.86 -5.56
N ILE A 12 1.80 -5.44 -6.68
CA ILE A 12 1.19 -5.20 -8.00
C ILE A 12 -0.27 -5.64 -8.00
N ILE A 13 -0.53 -6.87 -7.56
CA ILE A 13 -1.88 -7.43 -7.50
C ILE A 13 -2.76 -6.57 -6.60
N LEU A 14 -2.27 -6.18 -5.43
CA LEU A 14 -2.98 -5.32 -4.49
C LEU A 14 -3.29 -3.94 -5.10
N GLY A 15 -2.31 -3.34 -5.79
CA GLY A 15 -2.51 -2.08 -6.52
C GLY A 15 -3.61 -2.21 -7.58
N ALA A 16 -3.58 -3.27 -8.39
CA ALA A 16 -4.57 -3.54 -9.41
C ALA A 16 -5.98 -3.75 -8.82
N LEU A 17 -6.10 -4.53 -7.74
CA LEU A 17 -7.37 -4.75 -7.03
C LEU A 17 -7.93 -3.46 -6.42
N THR A 18 -7.06 -2.55 -6.00
CA THR A 18 -7.46 -1.30 -5.35
C THR A 18 -7.75 -0.18 -6.35
N PHE A 19 -7.21 -0.25 -7.56
CA PHE A 19 -7.30 0.83 -8.53
C PHE A 19 -8.74 1.25 -8.88
N PRO A 20 -9.71 0.34 -9.14
CA PRO A 20 -11.08 0.75 -9.43
C PRO A 20 -11.72 1.58 -8.31
N LEU A 21 -11.42 1.26 -7.04
CA LEU A 21 -11.89 2.01 -5.88
C LEU A 21 -11.26 3.41 -5.85
N VAL A 22 -9.93 3.49 -5.93
CA VAL A 22 -9.17 4.73 -5.85
C VAL A 22 -9.49 5.67 -7.03
N TYR A 23 -9.66 5.11 -8.23
CA TYR A 23 -10.07 5.85 -9.44
C TYR A 23 -11.36 6.65 -9.22
N ARG A 24 -12.30 6.09 -8.45
CA ARG A 24 -13.59 6.71 -8.13
C ARG A 24 -13.52 7.65 -6.94
N LEU A 25 -12.59 7.44 -6.01
CA LEU A 25 -12.35 8.33 -4.87
C LEU A 25 -11.62 9.61 -5.26
N PHE A 26 -10.76 9.57 -6.29
CA PHE A 26 -9.98 10.71 -6.75
C PHE A 26 -10.33 11.16 -8.18
N PRO A 27 -11.60 11.51 -8.48
CA PRO A 27 -12.02 11.84 -9.83
C PRO A 27 -11.40 13.13 -10.38
N LYS A 28 -10.94 14.02 -9.48
CA LYS A 28 -10.34 15.32 -9.84
C LYS A 28 -8.83 15.24 -10.07
N PHE A 29 -8.18 14.17 -9.61
CA PHE A 29 -6.73 13.99 -9.75
C PHE A 29 -6.41 13.60 -11.19
N ALA A 30 -5.35 14.17 -11.76
CA ALA A 30 -4.90 13.85 -13.11
C ALA A 30 -4.44 12.39 -13.23
N ASP A 31 -3.80 11.85 -12.20
CA ASP A 31 -3.41 10.43 -12.15
C ASP A 31 -4.55 9.49 -11.69
N ARG A 32 -5.74 10.02 -11.40
CA ARG A 32 -6.89 9.29 -10.83
C ARG A 32 -6.53 8.50 -9.56
N GLY A 33 -5.50 8.96 -8.83
CA GLY A 33 -4.98 8.31 -7.64
C GLY A 33 -4.14 7.06 -7.89
N TYR A 34 -3.74 6.76 -9.14
CA TYR A 34 -2.96 5.56 -9.49
C TYR A 34 -1.71 5.39 -8.60
N SER A 35 -1.02 6.50 -8.32
CA SER A 35 0.21 6.52 -7.50
C SER A 35 -0.02 6.08 -6.04
N PHE A 36 -1.26 6.15 -5.55
CA PHE A 36 -1.63 5.80 -4.17
C PHE A 36 -2.27 4.42 -4.03
N THR A 37 -2.52 3.71 -5.14
CA THR A 37 -3.27 2.44 -5.15
C THR A 37 -2.72 1.39 -4.20
N ARG A 38 -1.40 1.19 -4.19
CA ARG A 38 -0.72 0.23 -3.29
C ARG A 38 -0.83 0.64 -1.83
N ALA A 39 -0.64 1.92 -1.52
CA ALA A 39 -0.72 2.43 -0.16
C ALA A 39 -2.16 2.34 0.37
N ALA A 40 -3.14 2.77 -0.42
CA ALA A 40 -4.56 2.63 -0.10
C ALA A 40 -4.95 1.16 0.08
N GLY A 41 -4.47 0.26 -0.79
CA GLY A 41 -4.74 -1.17 -0.71
C GLY A 41 -4.19 -1.79 0.57
N MET A 42 -2.94 -1.45 0.92
CA MET A 42 -2.30 -1.89 2.17
C MET A 42 -3.09 -1.41 3.39
N LEU A 43 -3.51 -0.15 3.41
CA LEU A 43 -4.26 0.42 4.52
C LEU A 43 -5.65 -0.22 4.66
N ILE A 44 -6.42 -0.33 3.57
CA ILE A 44 -7.78 -0.89 3.61
C ILE A 44 -7.73 -2.37 3.96
N TRP A 45 -6.87 -3.15 3.29
CA TRP A 45 -6.73 -4.57 3.56
C TRP A 45 -6.21 -4.83 4.97
N GLY A 46 -5.18 -4.09 5.39
CA GLY A 46 -4.60 -4.13 6.73
C GLY A 46 -5.61 -3.81 7.81
N TYR A 47 -6.37 -2.73 7.63
CA TYR A 47 -7.36 -2.27 8.58
C TYR A 47 -8.54 -3.23 8.69
N ALA A 48 -9.06 -3.72 7.56
CA ALA A 48 -10.12 -4.73 7.55
C ALA A 48 -9.68 -6.00 8.29
N PHE A 49 -8.48 -6.51 7.98
CA PHE A 49 -7.93 -7.68 8.67
C PHE A 49 -7.76 -7.43 10.18
N TRP A 50 -7.10 -6.34 10.56
CA TRP A 50 -6.89 -5.98 11.96
C TRP A 50 -8.21 -5.88 12.72
N MET A 51 -9.22 -5.22 12.15
CA MET A 51 -10.52 -5.05 12.77
C MET A 51 -11.26 -6.39 12.92
N LEU A 52 -11.34 -7.18 11.85
CA LEU A 52 -12.02 -8.48 11.87
C LEU A 52 -11.37 -9.44 12.88
N THR A 53 -10.04 -9.44 12.98
CA THR A 53 -9.33 -10.28 13.94
C THR A 53 -9.44 -9.76 15.37
N SER A 54 -9.46 -8.43 15.57
CA SER A 54 -9.64 -7.83 16.91
C SER A 54 -11.05 -8.04 17.46
N LEU A 55 -12.06 -8.14 16.58
CA LEU A 55 -13.43 -8.46 16.94
C LEU A 55 -13.69 -9.97 17.12
N GLY A 56 -12.69 -10.82 16.87
CA GLY A 56 -12.83 -12.28 16.95
C GLY A 56 -13.59 -12.91 15.78
N ILE A 57 -13.89 -12.16 14.72
CA ILE A 57 -14.55 -12.65 13.50
C ILE A 57 -13.57 -13.46 12.64
N ALA A 58 -12.31 -13.03 12.62
CA ALA A 58 -11.21 -13.69 11.90
C ALA A 58 -10.10 -14.13 12.86
N GLN A 59 -9.25 -15.05 12.39
CA GLN A 59 -8.02 -15.42 13.08
C GLN A 59 -6.80 -14.85 12.35
N ASN A 60 -5.67 -14.74 13.04
CA ASN A 60 -4.42 -14.33 12.43
C ASN A 60 -3.77 -15.48 11.63
N ASN A 61 -4.41 -15.87 10.54
CA ASN A 61 -3.98 -16.91 9.62
C ASN A 61 -4.32 -16.50 8.16
N ILE A 62 -3.98 -17.35 7.19
CA ILE A 62 -4.24 -17.06 5.77
C ILE A 62 -5.73 -16.83 5.50
N GLY A 63 -6.62 -17.59 6.15
CA GLY A 63 -8.07 -17.41 6.01
C GLY A 63 -8.54 -16.03 6.44
N GLY A 64 -8.07 -15.54 7.59
CA GLY A 64 -8.38 -14.18 8.05
C GLY A 64 -7.84 -13.11 7.12
N LEU A 65 -6.61 -13.29 6.61
CA LEU A 65 -6.02 -12.39 5.60
C LEU A 65 -6.89 -12.33 4.34
N MET A 66 -7.34 -13.48 3.83
CA MET A 66 -8.22 -13.55 2.66
C MET A 66 -9.59 -12.94 2.93
N LEU A 67 -10.15 -13.08 4.13
CA LEU A 67 -11.40 -12.42 4.51
C LEU A 67 -11.26 -10.90 4.52
N GLY A 68 -10.16 -10.36 5.07
CA GLY A 68 -9.84 -8.94 4.98
C GLY A 68 -9.67 -8.47 3.52
N LEU A 69 -9.05 -9.30 2.67
CA LEU A 69 -8.88 -8.98 1.25
C LEU A 69 -10.22 -8.98 0.51
N ALA A 70 -11.14 -9.87 0.88
CA ALA A 70 -12.49 -9.91 0.33
C ALA A 70 -13.27 -8.61 0.60
N VAL A 71 -13.05 -7.96 1.76
CA VAL A 71 -13.61 -6.63 2.04
C VAL A 71 -13.11 -5.59 1.03
N LEU A 72 -11.79 -5.55 0.77
CA LEU A 72 -11.22 -4.65 -0.24
C LEU A 72 -11.80 -4.94 -1.64
N ILE A 73 -11.87 -6.21 -2.04
CA ILE A 73 -12.44 -6.60 -3.34
C ILE A 73 -13.91 -6.18 -3.44
N ALA A 74 -14.70 -6.39 -2.38
CA ALA A 74 -16.10 -5.98 -2.34
C ALA A 74 -16.25 -4.46 -2.49
N LEU A 75 -15.40 -3.66 -1.82
CA LEU A 75 -15.39 -2.21 -1.97
C LEU A 75 -15.01 -1.78 -3.39
N SER A 76 -14.01 -2.41 -4.00
CA SER A 76 -13.62 -2.15 -5.39
C SER A 76 -14.69 -2.51 -6.40
N LEU A 77 -15.39 -3.64 -6.21
CA LEU A 77 -16.52 -4.05 -7.05
C LEU A 77 -17.71 -3.11 -6.88
N TRP A 78 -18.03 -2.72 -5.64
CA TRP A 78 -19.08 -1.74 -5.37
C TRP A 78 -18.77 -0.39 -6.01
N ALA A 79 -17.54 0.10 -5.88
CA ALA A 79 -17.11 1.33 -6.54
C ALA A 79 -17.21 1.23 -8.06
N SER A 80 -17.00 0.04 -8.63
CA SER A 80 -17.14 -0.23 -10.05
C SER A 80 -18.59 -0.20 -10.54
N GLN A 81 -19.61 -0.32 -9.69
CA GLN A 81 -21.02 -0.29 -10.13
C GLN A 81 -21.49 1.07 -10.68
N ARG A 82 -20.74 2.15 -10.44
CA ARG A 82 -21.02 3.47 -11.04
C ARG A 82 -20.42 3.54 -12.46
N GLY A 83 -20.89 4.43 -13.33
CA GLY A 83 -20.31 4.61 -14.68
C GLY A 83 -20.36 3.34 -15.54
N GLU A 84 -19.34 3.09 -16.37
CA GLU A 84 -19.27 1.89 -17.24
C GLU A 84 -18.55 0.70 -16.59
N GLY A 85 -18.59 0.56 -15.27
CA GLY A 85 -17.94 -0.58 -14.63
C GLY A 85 -16.41 -0.45 -14.53
N LEU A 86 -15.75 -1.60 -14.71
CA LEU A 86 -14.30 -1.70 -14.85
C LEU A 86 -13.79 -1.18 -16.20
N ARG A 87 -14.67 -0.81 -17.14
CA ARG A 87 -14.25 -0.29 -18.44
C ARG A 87 -13.58 1.08 -18.30
N ASP A 88 -14.08 1.98 -17.46
CA ASP A 88 -13.49 3.32 -17.30
C ASP A 88 -12.05 3.26 -16.78
N PRO A 89 -11.73 2.56 -15.66
CA PRO A 89 -10.36 2.50 -15.17
C PRO A 89 -9.42 1.79 -16.16
N LEU A 90 -9.89 0.75 -16.86
CA LEU A 90 -9.10 0.02 -17.85
C LEU A 90 -8.81 0.87 -19.10
N ALA A 91 -9.79 1.64 -19.58
CA ALA A 91 -9.61 2.58 -20.68
C ALA A 91 -8.60 3.67 -20.28
N TRP A 92 -8.78 4.26 -19.10
CA TRP A 92 -7.85 5.25 -18.58
C TRP A 92 -6.41 4.73 -18.48
N LEU A 93 -6.22 3.47 -18.06
CA LEU A 93 -4.89 2.86 -17.97
C LEU A 93 -4.21 2.79 -19.34
N LYS A 94 -4.97 2.45 -20.40
CA LYS A 94 -4.49 2.40 -21.79
C LYS A 94 -4.14 3.79 -22.31
N ASP A 95 -4.93 4.79 -21.96
CA ASP A 95 -4.69 6.17 -22.40
C ASP A 95 -3.52 6.84 -21.65
N ASN A 96 -3.15 6.32 -20.46
CA ASN A 96 -2.14 6.90 -19.58
C ASN A 96 -0.94 5.97 -19.36
N LEU A 97 -0.61 5.10 -20.32
CA LEU A 97 0.47 4.12 -20.19
C LEU A 97 1.82 4.74 -19.79
N LYS A 98 2.16 5.92 -20.31
CA LYS A 98 3.42 6.61 -19.96
C LYS A 98 3.49 6.92 -18.46
N LEU A 99 2.39 7.43 -17.88
CA LEU A 99 2.29 7.72 -16.46
C LEU A 99 2.37 6.43 -15.63
N VAL A 100 1.61 5.41 -16.05
CA VAL A 100 1.61 4.08 -15.42
C VAL A 100 3.02 3.51 -15.38
N PHE A 101 3.70 3.41 -16.53
CA PHE A 101 5.08 2.92 -16.59
C PHE A 101 6.04 3.75 -15.73
N THR A 102 5.88 5.08 -15.69
CA THR A 102 6.71 5.95 -14.85
C THR A 102 6.55 5.60 -13.37
N VAL A 103 5.30 5.47 -12.89
CA VAL A 103 5.00 5.10 -11.50
C VAL A 103 5.50 3.70 -11.18
N GLU A 104 5.30 2.73 -12.07
CA GLU A 104 5.73 1.34 -11.87
C GLU A 104 7.26 1.21 -11.83
N ILE A 105 7.98 1.89 -12.74
CA ILE A 105 9.44 1.92 -12.74
C ILE A 105 9.96 2.62 -11.50
N LEU A 106 9.40 3.77 -11.13
CA LEU A 106 9.81 4.49 -9.92
C LEU A 106 9.60 3.63 -8.66
N PHE A 107 8.47 2.93 -8.57
CA PHE A 107 8.19 2.01 -7.48
C PHE A 107 9.23 0.87 -7.43
N LEU A 108 9.44 0.19 -8.56
CA LEU A 108 10.38 -0.93 -8.65
C LEU A 108 11.82 -0.50 -8.31
N LEU A 109 12.30 0.61 -8.88
CA LEU A 109 13.64 1.11 -8.61
C LEU A 109 13.81 1.52 -7.14
N SER A 110 12.84 2.23 -6.58
CA SER A 110 12.89 2.65 -5.16
C SER A 110 12.85 1.45 -4.21
N PHE A 111 11.99 0.46 -4.51
CA PHE A 111 11.88 -0.77 -3.73
C PHE A 111 13.16 -1.60 -3.81
N ALA A 112 13.70 -1.79 -5.03
CA ALA A 112 14.93 -2.53 -5.25
C ALA A 112 16.14 -1.84 -4.61
N LEU A 113 16.26 -0.51 -4.73
CA LEU A 113 17.36 0.25 -4.14
C LEU A 113 17.45 0.04 -2.63
N ILE A 114 16.35 0.25 -1.91
CA ILE A 114 16.37 0.07 -0.45
C ILE A 114 16.49 -1.39 -0.06
N ALA A 115 15.89 -2.32 -0.81
CA ALA A 115 16.05 -3.74 -0.57
C ALA A 115 17.53 -4.18 -0.71
N LEU A 116 18.26 -3.66 -1.69
CA LEU A 116 19.69 -3.92 -1.88
C LEU A 116 20.53 -3.31 -0.75
N LEU A 117 20.23 -2.06 -0.34
CA LEU A 117 20.90 -1.43 0.81
C LEU A 117 20.69 -2.22 2.10
N ARG A 118 19.45 -2.68 2.35
CA ARG A 118 19.15 -3.54 3.51
C ARG A 118 19.77 -4.92 3.38
N ALA A 119 19.91 -5.47 2.18
CA ALA A 119 20.60 -6.75 1.98
C ALA A 119 22.09 -6.69 2.34
N ALA A 120 22.75 -5.53 2.16
CA ALA A 120 24.14 -5.32 2.54
C ALA A 120 24.35 -5.19 4.06
N ASN A 121 23.33 -4.73 4.80
CA ASN A 121 23.35 -4.65 6.26
C ASN A 121 21.97 -5.04 6.85
N PRO A 122 21.62 -6.33 6.84
CA PRO A 122 20.27 -6.81 7.16
C PRO A 122 19.99 -6.88 8.67
N GLU A 123 21.02 -6.73 9.49
CA GLU A 123 20.96 -6.88 10.93
C GLU A 123 19.99 -5.87 11.55
N ALA A 124 19.18 -6.37 12.49
CA ALA A 124 18.25 -5.58 13.29
C ALA A 124 18.86 -5.31 14.67
N LEU A 125 20.09 -4.83 14.70
CA LEU A 125 20.83 -4.50 15.92
C LEU A 125 20.72 -3.00 16.24
N GLY A 126 20.73 -2.70 17.54
CA GLY A 126 20.75 -1.34 18.07
C GLY A 126 19.37 -0.67 18.17
N THR A 127 19.27 0.24 19.13
CA THR A 127 18.09 1.09 19.39
C THR A 127 16.77 0.30 19.40
N GLU A 128 15.85 0.64 18.50
CA GLU A 128 14.47 0.14 18.46
C GLU A 128 14.32 -1.10 17.56
N LYS A 129 15.29 -1.37 16.67
CA LYS A 129 15.17 -2.46 15.68
C LYS A 129 14.95 -3.84 16.29
N PRO A 130 15.61 -4.23 17.42
CA PRO A 130 15.30 -5.48 18.09
C PRO A 130 13.86 -5.55 18.59
N MET A 131 13.31 -4.44 19.09
CA MET A 131 11.93 -4.34 19.55
C MET A 131 10.95 -4.48 18.38
N GLU A 132 11.20 -3.78 17.27
CA GLU A 132 10.39 -3.89 16.05
C GLU A 132 10.34 -5.34 15.53
N LEU A 133 11.50 -6.01 15.49
CA LEU A 133 11.58 -7.40 15.09
C LEU A 133 10.88 -8.34 16.10
N ALA A 134 10.97 -8.05 17.40
CA ALA A 134 10.24 -8.78 18.43
C ALA A 134 8.72 -8.63 18.25
N PHE A 135 8.21 -7.43 17.96
CA PHE A 135 6.80 -7.18 17.70
C PHE A 135 6.31 -7.92 16.44
N ILE A 136 7.06 -7.88 15.34
CA ILE A 136 6.73 -8.63 14.12
C ILE A 136 6.61 -10.13 14.42
N ASN A 137 7.58 -10.71 15.15
CA ASN A 137 7.56 -12.13 15.50
C ASN A 137 6.44 -12.47 16.50
N ALA A 138 6.16 -11.60 17.46
CA ALA A 138 5.06 -11.77 18.40
C ALA A 138 3.71 -11.79 17.69
N ILE A 139 3.51 -10.89 16.72
CA ILE A 139 2.32 -10.87 15.87
C ILE A 139 2.25 -12.14 15.03
N LEU A 140 3.33 -12.56 14.36
CA LEU A 140 3.33 -13.77 13.54
C LEU A 140 2.90 -15.02 14.32
N ARG A 141 3.28 -15.10 15.61
CA ARG A 141 2.99 -16.21 16.53
C ARG A 141 1.67 -16.08 17.28
N SER A 142 1.06 -14.89 17.32
CA SER A 142 -0.21 -14.68 18.02
C SER A 142 -1.38 -15.17 17.16
N PRO A 143 -2.24 -16.09 17.63
CA PRO A 143 -3.35 -16.62 16.84
C PRO A 143 -4.53 -15.64 16.70
N THR A 144 -4.67 -14.72 17.65
CA THR A 144 -5.74 -13.72 17.73
C THR A 144 -5.16 -12.34 18.04
N PHE A 145 -5.98 -11.30 17.88
CA PHE A 145 -5.65 -9.93 18.28
C PHE A 145 -6.45 -9.52 19.53
N PRO A 146 -5.89 -8.64 20.38
CA PRO A 146 -4.58 -7.98 20.24
C PRO A 146 -3.38 -8.95 20.45
N PRO A 147 -2.23 -8.74 19.78
CA PRO A 147 -1.11 -9.67 19.82
C PRO A 147 -0.46 -9.72 21.19
N ARG A 148 0.09 -10.88 21.58
CA ARG A 148 0.82 -11.05 22.84
C ARG A 148 2.07 -10.19 22.87
N ASP A 149 2.34 -9.59 24.03
CA ASP A 149 3.55 -8.81 24.25
C ASP A 149 4.81 -9.71 24.29
N PRO A 150 5.89 -9.38 23.55
CA PRO A 150 7.09 -10.22 23.53
C PRO A 150 7.91 -10.15 24.82
N TRP A 151 7.67 -9.19 25.71
CA TRP A 151 8.36 -9.03 26.98
C TRP A 151 7.75 -9.84 28.12
N LEU A 152 6.96 -10.87 27.77
CA LEU A 152 6.41 -11.84 28.71
C LEU A 152 5.59 -11.20 29.83
N SER A 153 4.99 -10.03 29.57
CA SER A 153 4.16 -9.31 30.56
C SER A 153 2.86 -10.04 30.92
N GLY A 154 2.47 -11.03 30.12
CA GLY A 154 1.16 -11.70 30.22
C GLY A 154 0.02 -10.92 29.55
N TYR A 155 0.29 -9.74 29.00
CA TYR A 155 -0.68 -8.87 28.34
C TYR A 155 -0.42 -8.76 26.84
N ALA A 156 -1.24 -7.96 26.16
CA ALA A 156 -1.03 -7.59 24.77
C ALA A 156 0.01 -6.47 24.62
N ILE A 157 0.55 -6.30 23.41
CA ILE A 157 1.50 -5.22 23.09
C ILE A 157 0.88 -3.87 23.45
N SER A 158 1.50 -3.15 24.40
CA SER A 158 1.08 -1.81 24.81
C SER A 158 1.74 -0.72 23.95
N TYR A 159 1.58 -0.83 22.63
CA TYR A 159 2.17 0.07 21.65
C TYR A 159 1.35 0.13 20.35
N TYR A 160 1.60 1.14 19.52
CA TYR A 160 1.05 1.22 18.17
C TYR A 160 1.61 0.10 17.30
N HIS A 161 0.79 -0.92 17.03
CA HIS A 161 1.24 -2.16 16.39
C HIS A 161 0.68 -2.39 14.99
N PHE A 162 -0.12 -1.47 14.45
CA PHE A 162 -0.76 -1.62 13.14
C PHE A 162 0.25 -1.75 11.98
N GLY A 163 1.35 -0.98 12.01
CA GLY A 163 2.44 -1.13 11.02
C GLY A 163 3.12 -2.51 11.08
N PHE A 164 3.36 -3.02 12.30
CA PHE A 164 3.92 -4.36 12.48
C PHE A 164 2.91 -5.45 12.07
N ILE A 165 1.61 -5.22 12.23
CA ILE A 165 0.57 -6.11 11.69
C ILE A 165 0.69 -6.17 10.17
N MET A 166 0.68 -5.04 9.47
CA MET A 166 0.83 -5.03 8.00
C MET A 166 2.11 -5.74 7.54
N THR A 167 3.19 -5.62 8.31
CA THR A 167 4.44 -6.35 8.05
C THR A 167 4.26 -7.86 8.21
N ALA A 168 3.67 -8.29 9.33
CA ALA A 168 3.40 -9.69 9.62
C ALA A 168 2.38 -10.31 8.64
N MET A 169 1.41 -9.53 8.15
CA MET A 169 0.44 -9.95 7.14
C MET A 169 1.14 -10.32 5.83
N LEU A 170 1.98 -9.42 5.31
CA LEU A 170 2.75 -9.68 4.08
C LEU A 170 3.71 -10.85 4.30
N ALA A 171 4.39 -10.90 5.44
CA ALA A 171 5.28 -12.00 5.80
C ALA A 171 4.54 -13.35 5.79
N LYS A 172 3.35 -13.41 6.41
CA LYS A 172 2.52 -14.62 6.48
C LYS A 172 1.99 -15.04 5.11
N LEU A 173 1.50 -14.09 4.30
CA LEU A 173 1.00 -14.37 2.95
C LEU A 173 2.11 -14.92 2.02
N THR A 174 3.32 -14.40 2.15
CA THR A 174 4.45 -14.71 1.26
C THR A 174 5.43 -15.74 1.85
N ALA A 175 5.07 -16.37 2.98
CA ALA A 175 5.92 -17.29 3.73
C ALA A 175 7.34 -16.73 4.00
N THR A 176 7.42 -15.45 4.32
CA THR A 176 8.68 -14.74 4.58
C THR A 176 8.99 -14.74 6.08
N ALA A 177 10.23 -15.04 6.46
CA ALA A 177 10.68 -14.97 7.85
C ALA A 177 10.60 -13.52 8.40
N GLY A 178 10.34 -13.36 9.70
CA GLY A 178 10.15 -12.04 10.32
C GLY A 178 11.33 -11.07 10.11
N SER A 179 12.57 -11.57 10.15
CA SER A 179 13.78 -10.77 9.90
C SER A 179 13.87 -10.25 8.47
N LEU A 180 13.47 -11.06 7.49
CA LEU A 180 13.45 -10.62 6.09
C LEU A 180 12.26 -9.71 5.81
N ALA A 181 11.10 -9.98 6.42
CA ALA A 181 9.92 -9.12 6.32
C ALA A 181 10.17 -7.73 6.91
N PHE A 182 10.90 -7.64 8.03
CA PHE A 182 11.36 -6.37 8.60
C PHE A 182 12.10 -5.53 7.55
N ASN A 183 13.10 -6.12 6.90
CA ASN A 183 13.90 -5.46 5.87
C ASN A 183 13.10 -5.09 4.62
N LEU A 184 12.22 -5.98 4.14
CA LEU A 184 11.38 -5.72 2.98
C LEU A 184 10.30 -4.66 3.26
N MET A 185 9.77 -4.59 4.49
CA MET A 185 8.85 -3.53 4.87
C MET A 185 9.53 -2.16 4.86
N THR A 186 10.76 -2.04 5.35
CA THR A 186 11.54 -0.78 5.25
C THR A 186 11.65 -0.32 3.79
N ALA A 187 11.98 -1.26 2.88
CA ALA A 187 12.03 -0.97 1.45
C ALA A 187 10.67 -0.58 0.88
N LEU A 188 9.59 -1.25 1.31
CA LEU A 188 8.23 -0.97 0.86
C LEU A 188 7.78 0.43 1.27
N ILE A 189 7.98 0.82 2.53
CA ILE A 189 7.61 2.15 3.03
C ILE A 189 8.29 3.23 2.18
N PHE A 190 9.59 3.10 1.94
CA PHE A 190 10.32 4.05 1.10
C PHE A 190 9.77 4.11 -0.33
N ALA A 191 9.50 2.96 -0.96
CA ALA A 191 8.97 2.90 -2.31
C ALA A 191 7.56 3.51 -2.41
N LEU A 192 6.70 3.27 -1.43
CA LEU A 192 5.37 3.90 -1.33
C LEU A 192 5.47 5.41 -1.13
N SER A 193 6.41 5.88 -0.29
CA SER A 193 6.69 7.31 -0.13
C SER A 193 7.18 7.96 -1.42
N ALA A 194 8.06 7.29 -2.17
CA ALA A 194 8.58 7.80 -3.44
C ALA A 194 7.47 8.00 -4.49
N ILE A 195 6.63 6.97 -4.72
CA ILE A 195 5.50 7.12 -5.66
C ILE A 195 4.41 8.05 -5.13
N GLY A 196 4.21 8.11 -3.80
CA GLY A 196 3.29 9.05 -3.18
C GLY A 196 3.73 10.50 -3.41
N ALA A 197 5.00 10.81 -3.18
CA ALA A 197 5.57 12.14 -3.44
C ALA A 197 5.48 12.52 -4.92
N TYR A 198 5.81 11.59 -5.82
CA TYR A 198 5.62 11.76 -7.26
C TYR A 198 4.16 12.06 -7.62
N GLY A 199 3.22 11.28 -7.08
CA GLY A 199 1.78 11.46 -7.32
C GLY A 199 1.27 12.82 -6.86
N ILE A 200 1.70 13.30 -5.68
CA ILE A 200 1.36 14.64 -5.19
C ILE A 200 1.87 15.70 -6.18
N LEU A 201 3.16 15.65 -6.53
CA LEU A 201 3.79 16.63 -7.41
C LEU A 201 3.13 16.64 -8.80
N TYR A 202 2.89 15.47 -9.37
CA TYR A 202 2.25 15.32 -10.67
C TYR A 202 0.85 15.94 -10.69
N ASN A 203 0.05 15.68 -9.65
CA ASN A 203 -1.28 16.24 -9.55
C ASN A 203 -1.25 17.77 -9.37
N LEU A 204 -0.36 18.32 -8.54
CA LEU A 204 -0.22 19.77 -8.36
C LEU A 204 0.16 20.49 -9.66
N GLN A 205 1.15 19.99 -10.39
CA GLN A 205 1.55 20.57 -11.68
C GLN A 205 0.41 20.53 -12.71
N SER A 206 -0.35 19.43 -12.74
CA SER A 206 -1.48 19.29 -13.65
C SER A 206 -2.62 20.27 -13.35
N THR A 207 -2.82 20.62 -12.07
CA THR A 207 -3.81 21.60 -11.64
C THR A 207 -3.39 23.01 -12.02
N ASP A 208 -2.14 23.38 -11.75
CA ASP A 208 -1.59 24.70 -12.09
C ASP A 208 -1.68 24.96 -13.61
N PHE A 209 -1.27 23.99 -14.43
CA PHE A 209 -1.38 24.08 -15.88
C PHE A 209 -2.81 24.33 -16.37
N ARG A 210 -3.81 23.68 -15.74
CA ARG A 210 -5.24 23.87 -16.06
C ARG A 210 -5.72 25.28 -15.70
N LEU A 211 -5.28 25.84 -14.57
CA LEU A 211 -5.66 27.20 -14.17
C LEU A 211 -5.08 28.24 -15.13
N GLN A 212 -3.79 28.12 -15.49
CA GLN A 212 -3.14 29.01 -16.45
C GLN A 212 -3.80 28.99 -17.83
N THR A 213 -4.25 27.82 -18.30
CA THR A 213 -4.98 27.72 -19.58
C THR A 213 -6.36 28.37 -19.53
N LEU A 214 -7.04 28.35 -18.37
CA LEU A 214 -8.35 28.99 -18.21
C LEU A 214 -8.23 30.52 -18.18
N ASP A 215 -7.25 31.06 -17.43
CA ASP A 215 -6.99 32.50 -17.36
C ASP A 215 -6.62 33.08 -18.74
N SER A 216 -5.79 32.35 -19.49
CA SER A 216 -5.40 32.73 -20.85
C SER A 216 -6.61 32.81 -21.80
N ARG A 217 -7.58 31.88 -21.66
CA ARG A 217 -8.81 31.89 -22.46
C ARG A 217 -9.74 33.05 -22.10
N HIS A 218 -9.86 33.39 -20.82
CA HIS A 218 -10.66 34.53 -20.38
C HIS A 218 -10.09 35.86 -20.91
N GLN A 219 -8.78 36.07 -20.84
CA GLN A 219 -8.14 37.29 -21.37
C GLN A 219 -8.35 37.46 -22.88
N THR A 220 -8.37 36.38 -23.66
CA THR A 220 -8.63 36.46 -25.12
C THR A 220 -10.08 36.76 -25.50
N LEU A 221 -11.02 36.50 -24.59
CA LEU A 221 -12.45 36.77 -24.80
C LEU A 221 -12.80 38.22 -24.45
N ASP A 222 -12.16 38.80 -23.43
CA ASP A 222 -12.39 40.21 -23.03
C ASP A 222 -11.68 41.22 -23.95
N SER A 223 -10.72 40.79 -24.78
CA SER A 223 -10.00 41.64 -25.73
C SER A 223 -10.67 41.75 -27.12
N ARG A 224 -11.91 41.26 -27.28
CA ARG A 224 -12.70 41.33 -28.52
C ARG A 224 -13.99 42.11 -28.30
#